data_AF-A0A560W6K2-F1
#
_entry.id   AF-A0A560W6K2-F1
#
_cell.length_a   1.000
_cell.length_b   1.000
_cell.length_c   1.000
_cell.angle_alpha   90.00
_cell.angle_beta   90.00
_cell.angle_gamma   90.00
#
_symmetry.space_group_name_H-M   'P 1'
#
loop_
_entity.id
_entity.type
_entity.pdbx_description
1 polymer ?
#
loop_
_entity_poly.entity_id
_entity_poly.type
_entity_poly.pdbx_seq_one_letter_code
_entity_poly.pdbx_strand_id
1 'polypeptide(L)'
;MVERTDDGRYIVVDGRRWRASDPAIPESLRAELVAELMAARRLVKSDPKTARPRVQDAKVALGERGEPWWSPTEDGRRTRLAATIRSLLSHRDGTTICPSDAARVVGGEDWREHMSLAREVAAALHDEGVVEVQQKGEMVPDPRQARGPIRIARTRLSQT
;
A
#
# COMPACT_ATOMS: atom_id res chain seq x y z
N MET A 1 -6.59 24.71 -10.85
CA MET A 1 -7.48 23.59 -10.49
C MET A 1 -7.29 22.53 -11.56
N VAL A 2 -6.99 21.27 -11.20
CA VAL A 2 -6.80 20.23 -12.23
C VAL A 2 -8.16 19.70 -12.66
N GLU A 3 -8.43 19.75 -13.96
CA GLU A 3 -9.66 19.24 -14.57
C GLU A 3 -9.76 17.72 -14.39
N ARG A 4 -10.99 17.21 -14.21
CA ARG A 4 -11.28 15.78 -14.09
C ARG A 4 -12.29 15.37 -15.14
N THR A 5 -12.22 14.11 -15.58
CA THR A 5 -13.29 13.51 -16.38
C THR A 5 -14.58 13.40 -15.58
N ASP A 6 -15.73 13.36 -16.25
CA ASP A 6 -17.06 13.26 -15.61
C ASP A 6 -17.18 12.03 -14.70
N ASP A 7 -16.55 10.93 -15.07
CA ASP A 7 -16.51 9.69 -14.26
C ASP A 7 -15.49 9.75 -13.10
N GLY A 8 -14.75 10.85 -12.97
CA GLY A 8 -13.74 11.08 -11.93
C GLY A 8 -12.48 10.22 -12.03
N ARG A 9 -12.39 9.32 -13.03
CA ARG A 9 -11.32 8.33 -13.14
C ARG A 9 -9.98 8.91 -13.57
N TYR A 10 -10.00 10.08 -14.22
CA TYR A 10 -8.81 10.73 -14.74
C TYR A 10 -8.76 12.20 -14.33
N ILE A 11 -7.54 12.69 -14.12
CA ILE A 11 -7.20 14.11 -14.14
C ILE A 11 -6.63 14.47 -15.53
N VAL A 12 -6.90 15.67 -16.02
CA VAL A 12 -6.40 16.17 -17.31
C VAL A 12 -5.38 17.28 -17.04
N VAL A 13 -4.16 17.09 -17.54
CA VAL A 13 -3.05 18.05 -17.42
C VAL A 13 -2.45 18.23 -18.80
N ASP A 14 -2.47 19.45 -19.33
CA ASP A 14 -1.98 19.79 -20.68
C ASP A 14 -2.57 18.88 -21.78
N GLY A 15 -3.87 18.61 -21.69
CA GLY A 15 -4.60 17.73 -22.62
C GLY A 15 -4.32 16.23 -22.43
N ARG A 16 -3.40 15.84 -21.55
CA ARG A 16 -3.07 14.44 -21.25
C ARG A 16 -3.85 13.93 -20.04
N ARG A 17 -4.46 12.75 -20.19
CA ARG A 17 -5.15 12.04 -19.10
C ARG A 17 -4.16 11.26 -18.23
N TRP A 18 -4.29 11.43 -16.92
CA TRP A 18 -3.58 10.67 -15.89
C TRP A 18 -4.62 10.07 -14.95
N ARG A 19 -4.44 8.81 -14.55
CA ARG A 19 -5.40 8.17 -13.65
C ARG A 19 -5.43 8.90 -12.32
N ALA A 20 -6.63 9.27 -11.86
CA ALA A 20 -6.83 9.91 -10.57
C ALA A 20 -6.55 8.90 -9.45
N SER A 21 -6.12 9.40 -8.28
CA SER A 21 -6.09 8.57 -7.07
C SER A 21 -7.49 8.04 -6.80
N ASP A 22 -7.58 6.81 -6.31
CA ASP A 22 -8.84 6.17 -5.96
C ASP A 22 -9.58 6.99 -4.89
N PRO A 23 -10.80 7.49 -5.17
CA PRO A 23 -11.56 8.30 -4.23
C PRO A 23 -12.11 7.51 -3.04
N ALA A 24 -12.11 6.16 -3.10
CA ALA A 24 -12.60 5.31 -2.02
C ALA A 24 -11.58 5.14 -0.87
N ILE A 25 -10.34 5.60 -1.03
CA ILE A 25 -9.32 5.53 0.02
C ILE A 25 -9.71 6.48 1.16
N PRO A 26 -9.79 6.00 2.42
CA PRO A 26 -10.04 6.88 3.57
C PRO A 26 -8.99 7.99 3.66
N GLU A 27 -9.43 9.23 3.93
CA GLU A 27 -8.57 10.41 3.81
C GLU A 27 -7.31 10.33 4.68
N SER A 28 -7.37 9.74 5.88
CA SER A 28 -6.19 9.56 6.72
C SER A 28 -5.12 8.67 6.05
N LEU A 29 -5.52 7.53 5.51
CA LEU A 29 -4.62 6.62 4.79
C LEU A 29 -4.15 7.25 3.47
N ARG A 30 -5.02 8.00 2.79
CA ARG A 30 -4.65 8.75 1.59
C ARG A 30 -3.55 9.77 1.89
N ALA A 31 -3.68 10.53 2.99
CA ALA A 31 -2.69 11.51 3.41
C ALA A 31 -1.33 10.86 3.72
N GLU A 32 -1.32 9.71 4.40
CA GLU A 32 -0.09 8.92 4.65
C GLU A 32 0.59 8.47 3.35
N LEU A 33 -0.18 7.92 2.40
CA LEU A 33 0.35 7.47 1.11
C LEU A 33 0.88 8.63 0.25
N VAL A 34 0.21 9.78 0.26
CA VAL A 34 0.70 11.01 -0.40
C VAL A 34 1.99 11.50 0.27
N ALA A 35 2.06 11.49 1.60
CA ALA A 35 3.25 11.89 2.33
C ALA A 35 4.45 10.99 1.98
N GLU A 36 4.26 9.67 1.94
CA GLU A 36 5.27 8.72 1.47
C GLU A 36 5.69 8.97 0.03
N LEU A 37 4.72 9.16 -0.88
CA LEU A 37 5.01 9.47 -2.28
C LEU A 37 5.90 10.71 -2.42
N MET A 38 5.60 11.76 -1.66
CA MET A 38 6.40 13.00 -1.70
C MET A 38 7.78 12.80 -1.06
N ALA A 39 7.88 12.04 0.04
CA ALA A 39 9.15 11.68 0.65
C ALA A 39 10.05 10.90 -0.31
N ALA A 40 9.51 9.86 -0.95
CA ALA A 40 10.21 9.07 -1.95
C ALA A 40 10.65 9.92 -3.15
N ARG A 41 9.77 10.81 -3.68
CA ARG A 41 10.10 11.70 -4.80
C ARG A 41 11.29 12.60 -4.53
N ARG A 42 11.43 13.14 -3.30
CA ARG A 42 12.57 14.00 -2.93
C ARG A 42 13.91 13.26 -3.03
N LEU A 43 13.92 11.95 -2.82
CA LEU A 43 15.12 11.12 -2.88
C LEU A 43 15.47 10.65 -4.30
N VAL A 44 14.60 10.81 -5.30
CA VAL A 44 14.82 10.25 -6.66
C VAL A 44 16.10 10.77 -7.30
N LYS A 45 16.50 12.02 -7.03
CA LYS A 45 17.72 12.59 -7.59
C LYS A 45 18.98 12.08 -6.89
N SER A 46 18.93 11.91 -5.57
CA SER A 46 20.09 11.53 -4.75
C SER A 46 20.29 10.02 -4.64
N ASP A 47 19.20 9.25 -4.55
CA ASP A 47 19.21 7.79 -4.47
C ASP A 47 18.04 7.20 -5.30
N PRO A 48 18.16 7.19 -6.63
CA PRO A 48 17.11 6.68 -7.51
C PRO A 48 16.83 5.19 -7.31
N LYS A 49 17.82 4.39 -6.89
CA LYS A 49 17.67 2.94 -6.76
C LYS A 49 16.71 2.60 -5.63
N THR A 50 16.83 3.27 -4.48
CA THR A 50 15.91 3.08 -3.34
C THR A 50 14.60 3.85 -3.53
N ALA A 51 14.64 5.03 -4.14
CA ALA A 51 13.47 5.91 -4.25
C ALA A 51 12.44 5.45 -5.29
N ARG A 52 12.88 4.95 -6.45
CA ARG A 52 11.95 4.59 -7.55
C ARG A 52 10.97 3.47 -7.18
N PRO A 53 11.38 2.37 -6.50
CA PRO A 53 10.44 1.37 -6.01
C PRO A 53 9.40 1.97 -5.05
N ARG A 54 9.81 2.84 -4.11
CA ARG A 54 8.89 3.52 -3.19
C ARG A 54 7.87 4.41 -3.91
N VAL A 55 8.31 5.16 -4.92
CA VAL A 55 7.40 5.96 -5.77
C VAL A 55 6.43 5.05 -6.52
N GLN A 56 6.89 3.91 -7.03
CA GLN A 56 6.03 2.96 -7.71
C GLN A 56 4.98 2.38 -6.76
N ASP A 57 5.39 1.89 -5.59
CA ASP A 57 4.50 1.34 -4.57
C ASP A 57 3.45 2.36 -4.14
N ALA A 58 3.86 3.59 -3.80
CA ALA A 58 2.92 4.62 -3.35
C ALA A 58 1.90 4.98 -4.45
N LYS A 59 2.33 5.06 -5.72
CA LYS A 59 1.43 5.31 -6.85
C LYS A 59 0.49 4.14 -7.11
N VAL A 60 0.94 2.90 -6.95
CA VAL A 60 0.06 1.72 -7.06
C VAL A 60 -0.95 1.71 -5.92
N ALA A 61 -0.52 1.95 -4.68
CA ALA A 61 -1.38 2.02 -3.50
C ALA A 61 -2.49 3.09 -3.66
N LEU A 62 -2.11 4.30 -4.10
CA LEU A 62 -3.04 5.38 -4.43
C LEU A 62 -3.99 5.07 -5.60
N GLY A 63 -3.75 3.98 -6.34
CA GLY A 63 -4.52 3.63 -7.51
C GLY A 63 -4.11 4.40 -8.77
N GLU A 64 -3.02 5.17 -8.76
CA GLU A 64 -2.53 5.96 -9.90
C GLU A 64 -1.77 5.10 -10.93
N ARG A 65 -1.30 3.91 -10.53
CA ARG A 65 -0.59 2.92 -11.38
C ARG A 65 -1.02 1.47 -11.09
N GLY A 66 -0.69 0.56 -12.00
CA GLY A 66 -1.16 -0.83 -11.97
C GLY A 66 -2.54 -0.97 -12.62
N GLU A 67 -3.31 -1.96 -12.21
CA GLU A 67 -4.68 -2.12 -12.69
C GLU A 67 -5.59 -0.95 -12.30
N PRO A 68 -6.65 -0.65 -13.05
CA PRO A 68 -7.60 0.40 -12.71
C PRO A 68 -8.43 0.05 -11.48
N TRP A 69 -8.57 1.00 -10.55
CA TRP A 69 -9.29 0.79 -9.29
C TRP A 69 -10.81 0.59 -9.46
N TRP A 70 -11.38 0.98 -10.61
CA TRP A 70 -12.82 0.78 -10.90
C TRP A 70 -13.17 -0.58 -11.52
N SER A 71 -12.18 -1.41 -11.86
CA SER A 71 -12.40 -2.77 -12.35
C SER A 71 -11.16 -3.65 -12.10
N PRO A 72 -10.76 -3.85 -10.82
CA PRO A 72 -9.58 -4.64 -10.51
C PRO A 72 -9.88 -6.14 -10.56
N THR A 73 -8.94 -6.90 -11.11
CA THR A 73 -8.87 -8.36 -10.94
C THR A 73 -8.43 -8.71 -9.51
N GLU A 74 -8.45 -10.00 -9.15
CA GLU A 74 -7.87 -10.43 -7.87
C GLU A 74 -6.36 -10.18 -7.82
N ASP A 75 -5.62 -10.45 -8.90
CA ASP A 75 -4.17 -10.20 -8.97
C ASP A 75 -3.84 -8.72 -8.90
N GLY A 76 -4.67 -7.87 -9.53
CA GLY A 76 -4.62 -6.42 -9.38
C GLY A 76 -4.80 -5.99 -7.92
N ARG A 77 -5.77 -6.59 -7.21
CA ARG A 77 -5.96 -6.35 -5.76
C ARG A 77 -4.77 -6.83 -4.93
N ARG A 78 -4.23 -8.03 -5.19
CA ARG A 78 -3.03 -8.55 -4.50
C ARG A 78 -1.84 -7.61 -4.66
N THR A 79 -1.58 -7.17 -5.89
CA THR A 79 -0.52 -6.21 -6.22
C THR A 79 -0.70 -4.89 -5.47
N ARG A 80 -1.93 -4.37 -5.44
CA ARG A 80 -2.24 -3.11 -4.76
C ARG A 80 -2.16 -3.22 -3.24
N LEU A 81 -2.56 -4.35 -2.65
CA LEU A 81 -2.40 -4.64 -1.22
C LEU A 81 -0.91 -4.67 -0.85
N ALA A 82 -0.09 -5.37 -1.62
CA ALA A 82 1.35 -5.48 -1.35
C ALA A 82 2.04 -4.10 -1.41
N ALA A 83 1.73 -3.31 -2.44
CA ALA A 83 2.21 -1.95 -2.59
C ALA A 83 1.75 -1.04 -1.43
N THR A 84 0.50 -1.20 -0.97
CA THR A 84 -0.03 -0.46 0.18
C THR A 84 0.71 -0.81 1.47
N ILE A 85 0.90 -2.09 1.76
CA ILE A 85 1.64 -2.55 2.95
C ILE A 85 3.04 -1.94 2.97
N ARG A 86 3.78 -2.05 1.88
CA ARG A 86 5.13 -1.47 1.78
C ARG A 86 5.14 0.04 1.93
N SER A 87 4.17 0.74 1.33
CA SER A 87 4.07 2.21 1.39
C SER A 87 3.76 2.73 2.79
N LEU A 88 2.77 2.12 3.47
CA LEU A 88 2.42 2.52 4.83
C LEU A 88 3.55 2.21 5.82
N LEU A 89 4.23 1.08 5.67
CA LEU A 89 5.42 0.76 6.47
C LEU A 89 6.61 1.70 6.18
N SER A 90 6.76 2.18 4.94
CA SER A 90 7.74 3.23 4.62
C SER A 90 7.41 4.54 5.31
N HIS A 91 6.12 4.90 5.33
CA HIS A 91 5.68 6.15 5.92
C HIS A 91 5.85 6.17 7.45
N ARG A 92 5.36 5.13 8.12
CA ARG A 92 5.31 5.06 9.59
C ARG A 92 6.61 4.56 10.23
N ASP A 93 7.73 4.72 9.53
CA ASP A 93 9.08 4.23 9.81
C ASP A 93 9.34 3.81 11.28
N GLY A 94 9.65 2.52 11.49
CA GLY A 94 9.91 1.94 12.81
C GLY A 94 8.67 1.50 13.60
N THR A 95 7.46 1.74 13.10
CA THR A 95 6.20 1.27 13.71
C THR A 95 5.51 0.18 12.88
N THR A 96 4.28 -0.18 13.26
CA THR A 96 3.50 -1.26 12.64
C THR A 96 2.22 -0.76 11.98
N ILE A 97 1.69 -1.55 11.07
CA ILE A 97 0.31 -1.43 10.54
C ILE A 97 -0.51 -2.65 10.94
N CYS A 98 -1.80 -2.66 10.67
CA CYS A 98 -2.60 -3.89 10.65
C CYS A 98 -3.04 -4.23 9.22
N PRO A 99 -3.47 -5.49 8.93
CA PRO A 99 -4.02 -5.86 7.63
C PRO A 99 -5.19 -4.97 7.19
N SER A 100 -5.97 -4.46 8.14
CA SER A 100 -7.10 -3.57 7.82
C SER A 100 -6.72 -2.19 7.34
N ASP A 101 -5.50 -1.71 7.62
CA ASP A 101 -5.02 -0.48 6.99
C ASP A 101 -4.92 -0.70 5.47
N ALA A 102 -4.31 -1.80 5.04
CA ALA A 102 -4.15 -2.12 3.62
C ALA A 102 -5.48 -2.43 2.93
N ALA A 103 -6.36 -3.19 3.58
CA ALA A 103 -7.66 -3.51 3.01
C ALA A 103 -8.57 -2.28 2.86
N ARG A 104 -8.49 -1.31 3.78
CA ARG A 104 -9.22 -0.04 3.66
C ARG A 104 -8.80 0.79 2.45
N VAL A 105 -7.51 0.77 2.11
CA VAL A 105 -7.01 1.43 0.88
C VAL A 105 -7.54 0.75 -0.38
N VAL A 106 -7.67 -0.58 -0.38
CA VAL A 106 -8.04 -1.34 -1.59
C VAL A 106 -9.56 -1.50 -1.75
N GLY A 107 -10.30 -1.54 -0.65
CA GLY A 107 -11.74 -1.83 -0.63
C GLY A 107 -12.66 -0.69 -0.24
N GLY A 108 -12.13 0.45 0.23
CA GLY A 108 -12.97 1.55 0.73
C GLY A 108 -13.96 1.09 1.81
N GLU A 109 -15.25 1.30 1.57
CA GLU A 109 -16.34 0.88 2.47
C GLU A 109 -16.44 -0.65 2.61
N ASP A 110 -16.13 -1.39 1.54
CA ASP A 110 -16.22 -2.86 1.46
C ASP A 110 -14.94 -3.57 1.94
N TRP A 111 -14.04 -2.85 2.61
CA TRP A 111 -12.73 -3.35 3.04
C TRP A 111 -12.75 -4.69 3.81
N ARG A 112 -13.87 -5.02 4.47
CA ARG A 112 -14.02 -6.27 5.21
C ARG A 112 -13.92 -7.49 4.31
N GLU A 113 -14.41 -7.40 3.07
CA GLU A 113 -14.33 -8.49 2.08
C GLU A 113 -12.89 -8.79 1.67
N HIS A 114 -12.00 -7.81 1.80
CA HIS A 114 -10.59 -7.93 1.45
C HIS A 114 -9.69 -8.31 2.64
N MET A 115 -10.26 -8.60 3.82
CA MET A 115 -9.49 -9.01 5.00
C MET A 115 -8.67 -10.28 4.78
N SER A 116 -9.28 -11.31 4.21
CA SER A 116 -8.59 -12.58 3.94
C SER A 116 -7.42 -12.35 2.99
N LEU A 117 -7.68 -11.63 1.88
CA LEU A 117 -6.66 -11.31 0.89
C LEU A 117 -5.51 -10.46 1.47
N ALA A 118 -5.82 -9.48 2.33
CA ALA A 118 -4.80 -8.66 2.99
C ALA A 118 -3.89 -9.48 3.91
N ARG A 119 -4.44 -10.48 4.61
CA ARG A 119 -3.65 -11.41 5.43
C ARG A 119 -2.80 -12.35 4.58
N GLU A 120 -3.34 -12.87 3.49
CA GLU A 120 -2.59 -13.69 2.54
C GLU A 120 -1.41 -12.94 1.94
N VAL A 121 -1.63 -11.68 1.53
CA VAL A 121 -0.57 -10.83 1.00
C VAL A 121 0.47 -10.49 2.07
N ALA A 122 0.06 -10.26 3.31
CA ALA A 122 1.00 -10.07 4.42
C ALA A 122 1.84 -11.33 4.69
N ALA A 123 1.24 -12.52 4.58
CA ALA A 123 1.97 -13.79 4.69
C ALA A 123 2.95 -14.00 3.53
N ALA A 124 2.56 -13.70 2.29
CA ALA A 124 3.45 -13.77 1.13
C ALA A 124 4.66 -12.82 1.28
N LEU A 125 4.42 -11.58 1.69
CA LEU A 125 5.50 -10.63 1.97
C LEU A 125 6.41 -11.09 3.13
N HIS A 126 5.87 -11.86 4.07
CA HIS A 126 6.66 -12.45 5.14
C HIS A 126 7.55 -13.58 4.63
N ASP A 127 7.03 -14.46 3.77
CA ASP A 127 7.82 -15.51 3.10
C ASP A 127 8.97 -14.93 2.28
N GLU A 128 8.74 -13.77 1.65
CA GLU A 128 9.75 -13.00 0.90
C GLU A 128 10.76 -12.27 1.80
N GLY A 129 10.59 -12.30 3.13
CA GLY A 129 11.44 -11.59 4.08
C GLY A 129 11.25 -10.06 4.07
N VAL A 130 10.19 -9.54 3.45
CA VAL A 130 9.89 -8.09 3.37
C VAL A 130 9.26 -7.56 4.65
N VAL A 131 8.43 -8.38 5.30
CA VAL A 131 7.73 -8.01 6.54
C VAL A 131 7.86 -9.06 7.63
N GLU A 132 7.74 -8.58 8.85
CA GLU A 132 7.60 -9.36 10.08
C GLU A 132 6.17 -9.21 10.60
N VAL A 133 5.62 -10.29 11.16
CA VAL A 133 4.27 -10.28 11.74
C VAL A 133 4.35 -10.53 13.23
N GLN A 134 3.61 -9.73 14.00
CA GLN A 134 3.52 -9.84 15.45
C GLN A 134 2.07 -10.07 15.89
N GLN A 135 1.90 -10.84 16.95
CA GLN A 135 0.64 -11.03 17.62
C GLN A 135 0.84 -10.94 19.14
N LYS A 136 0.10 -10.04 19.80
CA LYS A 136 0.24 -9.77 21.25
C LYS A 136 1.69 -9.41 21.66
N GLY A 137 2.42 -8.74 20.78
CA GLY A 137 3.82 -8.35 20.99
C GLY A 137 4.86 -9.42 20.60
N GLU A 138 4.43 -10.64 20.34
CA GLU A 138 5.31 -11.76 19.99
C GLU A 138 5.42 -11.95 18.49
N MET A 139 6.60 -12.35 18.02
CA MET A 139 6.84 -12.69 16.62
C MET A 139 6.06 -13.95 16.23
N VAL A 140 5.40 -13.90 15.07
CA VAL A 140 4.66 -15.04 14.50
C VAL A 140 5.48 -15.63 13.35
N PRO A 141 6.03 -16.85 13.51
CA PRO A 141 6.85 -17.48 12.46
C PRO A 141 6.07 -17.85 11.19
N ASP A 142 4.78 -18.17 11.32
CA ASP A 142 3.88 -18.43 10.19
C ASP A 142 2.61 -17.58 10.33
N PRO A 143 2.53 -16.43 9.63
CA PRO A 143 1.38 -15.54 9.70
C PRO A 143 0.04 -16.19 9.35
N ARG A 144 0.06 -17.30 8.59
CA ARG A 144 -1.16 -18.04 8.18
C ARG A 144 -1.84 -18.73 9.36
N GLN A 145 -1.10 -19.01 10.43
CA GLN A 145 -1.61 -19.64 11.64
C GLN A 145 -2.17 -18.63 12.64
N ALA A 146 -1.84 -17.34 12.51
CA ALA A 146 -2.33 -16.31 13.41
C ALA A 146 -3.86 -16.17 13.37
N ARG A 147 -4.46 -15.97 14.54
CA ARG A 147 -5.92 -15.83 14.71
C ARG A 147 -6.27 -14.52 15.39
N GLY A 148 -7.15 -13.72 14.80
CA GLY A 148 -7.49 -12.40 15.36
C GLY A 148 -6.42 -11.34 15.06
N PRO A 149 -6.37 -10.22 15.81
CA PRO A 149 -5.55 -9.07 15.47
C PRO A 149 -4.05 -9.40 15.37
N ILE A 150 -3.42 -8.90 14.30
CA ILE A 150 -1.99 -8.98 14.05
C ILE A 150 -1.45 -7.61 13.69
N ARG A 151 -0.15 -7.42 13.89
CA ARG A 151 0.61 -6.24 13.49
C ARG A 151 1.65 -6.65 12.45
N ILE A 152 1.83 -5.83 11.43
CA ILE A 152 2.82 -6.02 10.38
C ILE A 152 3.89 -4.95 10.58
N ALA A 153 5.15 -5.36 10.60
CA ALA A 153 6.33 -4.50 10.66
C ALA A 153 7.19 -4.71 9.41
N ARG A 154 8.03 -3.74 9.05
CA ARG A 154 9.10 -3.99 8.09
C ARG A 154 10.16 -4.88 8.74
N THR A 155 10.65 -5.89 8.01
CA THR A 155 11.78 -6.70 8.47
C THR A 155 12.98 -5.82 8.76
N ARG A 156 13.53 -5.92 9.96
CA ARG A 156 14.81 -5.29 10.28
C ARG A 156 15.89 -6.21 9.73
N LEU A 157 16.73 -5.71 8.83
CA LEU A 157 17.95 -6.43 8.50
C LEU A 157 18.77 -6.52 9.80
N SER A 158 18.94 -7.74 10.31
CA SER A 158 19.89 -8.02 11.38
C SER A 158 21.25 -7.51 10.91
N GLN A 159 21.78 -6.46 11.54
CA GLN A 159 23.18 -6.11 11.37
C GLN A 159 23.96 -7.30 11.92
N THR A 160 24.51 -8.12 11.03
CA THR A 160 25.50 -9.15 11.37
C THR A 160 26.87 -8.56 11.15
#